data_AF-A0A9R0QU15-F1
#
_entry.id   AF-A0A9R0QU15-F1
#
_cell.length_a   1.000
_cell.length_b   1.000
_cell.length_c   1.000
_cell.angle_alpha   90.00
_cell.angle_beta   90.00
_cell.angle_gamma   90.00
#
_symmetry.space_group_name_H-M   'P 1'
#
loop_
_entity.id
_entity.type
_entity.pdbx_description
1 polymer ?
#
loop_
_entity_poly.entity_id
_entity_poly.type
_entity_poly.pdbx_seq_one_letter_code
_entity_poly.pdbx_strand_id
1 'polypeptide(L)'
;MLLMKKQRILACAPTNMAVLQIASRLIGLIEDFSLSHHYSFGDIILYGNKDRLHIGNELSKIYLDDRVRKLLRCFNREVGWKHCVDSVLKFLKHCTSRYKLSLDIQASSDECSPTFKKYFTSNFSSLAKELVACIDTFFDHLPANTLGKNFDKMMFVKSLVNKVQQLFCADDLSDDYLFTIFKPSDELSDPSIGHHDLTDDATEDLPDHDISLDNPSEINSICIKTLMDLSKMRFPCEENESSIRDLCLKQAKLIFCTASGSFELFRLQGVMPISILVIDEAAQLKESESLVPLLLPGIEHVLLIGDENQLSSLVKIAKDADFGRSLYERLCTMGYTKHLLEVQYRMHPCINKFPNANFYGNRILDGPSVKQKDYTKNYLSGSIYGAYSFIHIENDMEMLDDLGQSSKNMIEVAVAANIIERLAKECWEKRQRTSVGVISPYTAQVMAMQEIIGRKFEKHEFLSVTVKSIDGFQGGEEDIILISTVRSNKDGKVGFLSDAGRINVALTRAKHCLWILGNGATLLASNSVWAELVNDSKKRGCFFDALKDKHLAETMRLAIKEKWPHN
;
A
#
# COMPACT_ATOMS: atom_id res chain seq x y z
N MET A 1 -1.68 3.02 -18.79
CA MET A 1 -1.24 3.79 -19.98
C MET A 1 0.04 4.62 -19.77
N LEU A 2 0.29 5.23 -18.60
CA LEU A 2 1.58 5.92 -18.30
C LEU A 2 2.75 4.97 -18.00
N LEU A 3 2.49 3.86 -17.29
CA LEU A 3 3.49 2.81 -16.99
C LEU A 3 4.09 2.15 -18.24
N MET A 4 3.35 2.19 -19.36
CA MET A 4 3.78 1.66 -20.67
C MET A 4 4.64 2.66 -21.45
N LYS A 5 4.71 3.93 -21.02
CA LYS A 5 5.56 4.95 -21.65
C LYS A 5 6.96 4.90 -21.02
N LYS A 6 7.98 5.30 -21.78
CA LYS A 6 9.39 5.40 -21.31
C LYS A 6 9.63 6.55 -20.31
N GLN A 7 8.58 7.07 -19.66
CA GLN A 7 8.67 8.19 -18.74
C GLN A 7 8.88 7.70 -17.31
N ARG A 8 9.74 8.41 -16.59
CA ARG A 8 9.99 8.16 -15.18
C ARG A 8 9.20 9.14 -14.34
N ILE A 9 8.49 8.61 -13.35
CA ILE A 9 7.50 9.31 -12.55
C ILE A 9 7.86 9.16 -11.08
N LEU A 10 7.89 10.30 -10.39
CA LEU A 10 7.94 10.35 -8.94
C LEU A 10 6.57 10.80 -8.42
N ALA A 11 5.96 9.98 -7.58
CA ALA A 11 4.72 10.30 -6.87
C ALA A 11 5.02 10.45 -5.38
N CYS A 12 4.83 11.66 -4.87
CA CYS A 12 5.10 12.02 -3.48
C CYS A 12 3.85 12.47 -2.74
N ALA A 13 3.86 12.34 -1.42
CA ALA A 13 2.86 12.95 -0.54
C ALA A 13 3.51 13.38 0.81
N PRO A 14 2.83 14.17 1.66
CA PRO A 14 3.36 14.65 2.93
C PRO A 14 3.62 13.55 3.96
N THR A 15 2.76 12.53 3.98
CA THR A 15 2.76 11.49 5.01
C THR A 15 2.87 10.11 4.40
N ASN A 16 3.42 9.16 5.16
CA ASN A 16 3.47 7.75 4.77
C ASN A 16 2.08 7.20 4.44
N MET A 17 1.04 7.58 5.20
CA MET A 17 -0.33 7.11 4.95
C MET A 17 -0.85 7.58 3.60
N ALA A 18 -0.64 8.84 3.23
CA ALA A 18 -1.04 9.35 1.92
C ALA A 18 -0.32 8.60 0.79
N VAL A 19 1.00 8.39 0.92
CA VAL A 19 1.79 7.62 -0.06
C VAL A 19 1.26 6.18 -0.20
N LEU A 20 0.98 5.51 0.92
CA LEU A 20 0.45 4.14 0.94
C LEU A 20 -0.91 4.04 0.23
N GLN A 21 -1.79 5.02 0.41
CA GLN A 21 -3.12 5.04 -0.21
C GLN A 21 -3.03 5.18 -1.73
N ILE A 22 -2.17 6.08 -2.22
CA ILE A 22 -1.94 6.25 -3.66
C ILE A 22 -1.35 4.96 -4.25
N ALA A 23 -0.34 4.40 -3.59
CA ALA A 23 0.31 3.17 -4.02
C ALA A 23 -0.67 1.99 -4.06
N SER A 24 -1.48 1.79 -3.01
CA SER A 24 -2.46 0.70 -2.93
C SER A 24 -3.52 0.82 -4.03
N ARG A 25 -4.07 2.01 -4.26
CA ARG A 25 -5.03 2.25 -5.34
C ARG A 25 -4.45 1.94 -6.71
N LEU A 26 -3.20 2.35 -6.96
CA LEU A 26 -2.56 2.04 -8.23
C LEU A 26 -2.33 0.54 -8.38
N ILE A 27 -1.87 -0.14 -7.33
CA ILE A 27 -1.64 -1.59 -7.38
C ILE A 27 -2.93 -2.34 -7.66
N GLY A 28 -4.05 -1.97 -7.04
CA GLY A 28 -5.35 -2.55 -7.36
C GLY A 28 -5.72 -2.40 -8.84
N LEU A 29 -5.54 -1.20 -9.40
CA LEU A 29 -5.77 -0.94 -10.83
C LEU A 29 -4.83 -1.74 -11.76
N ILE A 30 -3.58 -1.96 -11.32
CA ILE A 30 -2.61 -2.75 -12.09
C ILE A 30 -2.93 -4.24 -11.99
N GLU A 31 -3.33 -4.75 -10.84
CA GLU A 31 -3.68 -6.17 -10.68
C GLU A 31 -4.88 -6.54 -11.56
N ASP A 32 -5.91 -5.68 -11.61
CA ASP A 32 -7.04 -5.82 -12.53
C ASP A 32 -6.59 -5.84 -14.01
N PHE A 33 -5.56 -5.05 -14.35
CA PHE A 33 -5.01 -4.99 -15.70
C PHE A 33 -4.07 -6.18 -16.02
N SER A 34 -3.26 -6.61 -15.06
CA SER A 34 -2.23 -7.66 -15.19
C SER A 34 -2.80 -9.04 -15.49
N LEU A 35 -4.05 -9.31 -15.08
CA LEU A 35 -4.80 -10.51 -15.47
C LEU A 35 -4.83 -10.71 -16.99
N SER A 36 -4.61 -9.66 -17.78
CA SER A 36 -4.62 -9.70 -19.24
C SER A 36 -3.24 -9.55 -19.92
N HIS A 37 -2.19 -9.10 -19.21
CA HIS A 37 -0.92 -8.70 -19.87
C HIS A 37 0.40 -9.05 -19.14
N HIS A 38 0.39 -9.81 -18.03
CA HIS A 38 1.60 -10.22 -17.28
C HIS A 38 2.60 -9.07 -17.02
N TYR A 39 2.18 -8.05 -16.26
CA TYR A 39 3.03 -6.90 -15.92
C TYR A 39 3.91 -7.19 -14.69
N SER A 40 5.23 -6.94 -14.77
CA SER A 40 6.15 -7.06 -13.63
C SER A 40 6.08 -5.84 -12.70
N PHE A 41 6.03 -6.09 -11.39
CA PHE A 41 6.07 -5.04 -10.36
C PHE A 41 7.48 -4.46 -10.12
N GLY A 42 8.51 -5.01 -10.77
CA GLY A 42 9.89 -4.54 -10.65
C GLY A 42 10.08 -3.06 -11.01
N ASP A 43 9.27 -2.53 -11.93
CA ASP A 43 9.33 -1.12 -12.35
C ASP A 43 8.71 -0.13 -11.34
N ILE A 44 8.05 -0.63 -10.29
CA ILE A 44 7.34 0.18 -9.29
C ILE A 44 8.03 0.01 -7.94
N ILE A 45 8.38 1.11 -7.29
CA ILE A 45 9.01 1.12 -5.98
C ILE A 45 8.23 2.00 -5.02
N LEU A 46 8.05 1.50 -3.81
CA LEU A 46 7.65 2.25 -2.63
C LEU A 46 8.78 2.23 -1.61
N TYR A 47 9.18 3.39 -1.10
CA TYR A 47 10.14 3.46 0.01
C TYR A 47 9.82 4.58 1.00
N GLY A 48 10.29 4.41 2.23
CA GLY A 48 10.15 5.39 3.30
C GLY A 48 10.52 4.75 4.64
N ASN A 49 10.17 5.40 5.75
CA ASN A 49 10.49 4.89 7.08
C ASN A 49 9.63 3.68 7.45
N LYS A 50 10.25 2.50 7.55
CA LYS A 50 9.61 1.21 7.84
C LYS A 50 8.78 1.20 9.13
N ASP A 51 9.30 1.77 10.21
CA ASP A 51 8.62 1.78 11.53
C ASP A 51 7.31 2.58 11.49
N ARG A 52 7.18 3.49 10.52
CA ARG A 52 6.00 4.34 10.31
C ARG A 52 5.17 3.91 9.10
N LEU A 53 5.63 2.95 8.32
CA LEU A 53 4.92 2.35 7.19
C LEU A 53 4.39 1.01 7.70
N HIS A 54 3.15 0.96 8.17
CA HIS A 54 2.48 -0.30 8.48
C HIS A 54 2.09 -0.98 7.15
N ILE A 55 3.07 -1.57 6.48
CA ILE A 55 2.92 -2.14 5.14
C ILE A 55 2.08 -3.42 5.22
N GLY A 56 0.88 -3.36 4.64
CA GLY A 56 0.06 -4.54 4.44
C GLY A 56 0.66 -5.49 3.39
N ASN A 57 0.20 -6.73 3.37
CA ASN A 57 0.70 -7.78 2.47
C ASN A 57 0.70 -7.37 1.00
N GLU A 58 -0.29 -6.59 0.56
CA GLU A 58 -0.43 -6.11 -0.82
C GLU A 58 0.77 -5.28 -1.29
N LEU A 59 1.22 -4.33 -0.45
CA LEU A 59 2.26 -3.37 -0.80
C LEU A 59 3.69 -3.93 -0.62
N SER A 60 3.83 -5.08 0.05
CA SER A 60 5.12 -5.77 0.21
C SER A 60 5.79 -6.12 -1.12
N LYS A 61 5.02 -6.26 -2.21
CA LYS A 61 5.52 -6.53 -3.57
C LYS A 61 6.37 -5.39 -4.14
N ILE A 62 6.01 -4.15 -3.80
CA ILE A 62 6.68 -2.94 -4.30
C ILE A 62 7.56 -2.26 -3.25
N TYR A 63 7.51 -2.70 -2.00
CA TYR A 63 8.31 -2.11 -0.93
C TYR A 63 9.80 -2.42 -1.09
N LEU A 64 10.62 -1.37 -1.08
CA LEU A 64 12.05 -1.44 -1.39
C LEU A 64 12.83 -2.36 -0.44
N ASP A 65 12.62 -2.28 0.87
CA ASP A 65 13.43 -3.07 1.82
C ASP A 65 13.07 -4.57 1.74
N ASP A 66 11.80 -4.89 1.48
CA ASP A 66 11.37 -6.28 1.29
C ASP A 66 11.90 -6.84 -0.03
N ARG A 67 11.87 -6.02 -1.08
CA ARG A 67 12.48 -6.31 -2.38
C ARG A 67 13.97 -6.59 -2.26
N VAL A 68 14.71 -5.69 -1.62
CA VAL A 68 16.16 -5.83 -1.43
C VAL A 68 16.47 -7.11 -0.65
N ARG A 69 15.71 -7.43 0.40
CA ARG A 69 15.89 -8.68 1.17
C ARG A 69 15.71 -9.94 0.31
N LYS A 70 14.70 -9.97 -0.56
CA LYS A 70 14.46 -11.08 -1.48
C LYS A 70 15.56 -11.21 -2.54
N LEU A 71 15.97 -10.09 -3.13
CA LEU A 71 17.04 -10.05 -4.12
C LEU A 71 18.39 -10.43 -3.52
N LEU A 72 18.70 -9.98 -2.31
CA LEU A 72 19.95 -10.31 -1.60
C LEU A 72 20.12 -11.83 -1.43
N ARG A 73 19.02 -12.54 -1.13
CA ARG A 73 19.02 -14.01 -1.09
C ARG A 73 19.36 -14.62 -2.46
N CYS A 74 18.81 -14.07 -3.54
CA CYS A 74 19.09 -14.54 -4.89
C CYS A 74 20.53 -14.25 -5.33
N PHE A 75 21.14 -13.16 -4.84
CA PHE A 75 22.54 -12.82 -5.12
C PHE A 75 23.56 -13.54 -4.22
N ASN A 76 23.12 -14.34 -3.24
CA ASN A 76 24.04 -15.06 -2.36
C ASN A 76 24.88 -16.09 -3.13
N ARG A 77 26.18 -16.20 -2.83
CA ARG A 77 27.10 -17.11 -3.53
C ARG A 77 26.83 -18.59 -3.29
N GLU A 78 26.31 -18.95 -2.12
CA GLU A 78 26.16 -20.33 -1.68
C GLU A 78 24.77 -20.90 -1.99
N VAL A 79 23.74 -20.04 -2.01
CA VAL A 79 22.34 -20.47 -2.17
C VAL A 79 21.57 -19.69 -3.24
N GLY A 80 22.23 -18.74 -3.91
CA GLY A 80 21.61 -17.87 -4.89
C GLY A 80 21.65 -18.42 -6.32
N TRP A 81 21.24 -17.59 -7.27
CA TRP A 81 20.98 -17.97 -8.65
C TRP A 81 22.19 -18.62 -9.33
N LYS A 82 23.40 -18.11 -9.08
CA LYS A 82 24.63 -18.63 -9.70
C LYS A 82 24.97 -20.03 -9.20
N HIS A 83 24.79 -20.26 -7.89
CA HIS A 83 24.89 -21.59 -7.31
C HIS A 83 23.83 -22.54 -7.88
N CYS A 84 22.59 -22.08 -8.04
CA CYS A 84 21.52 -22.89 -8.63
C CYS A 84 21.82 -23.26 -10.09
N VAL A 85 22.26 -22.30 -10.91
CA VAL A 85 22.68 -22.54 -12.30
C VAL A 85 23.82 -23.56 -12.36
N ASP A 86 24.87 -23.36 -11.56
CA ASP A 86 26.01 -24.27 -11.52
C ASP A 86 25.63 -25.67 -11.02
N SER A 87 24.69 -25.76 -10.08
CA SER A 87 24.22 -27.04 -9.52
C SER A 87 23.40 -27.83 -10.53
N VAL A 88 22.46 -27.18 -11.24
CA VAL A 88 21.69 -27.80 -12.33
C VAL A 88 22.64 -28.20 -13.47
N LEU A 89 23.57 -27.33 -13.86
CA LEU A 89 24.53 -27.61 -14.91
C LEU A 89 25.44 -28.81 -14.58
N LYS A 90 26.01 -28.86 -13.37
CA LYS A 90 26.82 -29.99 -12.89
C LYS A 90 26.00 -31.28 -12.81
N PHE A 91 24.74 -31.19 -12.37
CA PHE A 91 23.86 -32.34 -12.30
C PHE A 91 23.59 -32.91 -13.70
N LEU A 92 23.17 -32.08 -14.66
CA LEU A 92 22.88 -32.54 -16.03
C LEU A 92 24.12 -33.11 -16.73
N LYS A 93 25.31 -32.54 -16.52
CA LYS A 93 26.56 -33.05 -17.12
C LYS A 93 27.06 -34.37 -16.52
N HIS A 94 26.83 -34.59 -15.22
CA HIS A 94 27.43 -35.69 -14.47
C HIS A 94 26.40 -36.60 -13.78
N CYS A 95 25.15 -36.60 -14.25
CA CYS A 95 24.07 -37.33 -13.59
C CYS A 95 24.37 -38.83 -13.51
N THR A 96 24.83 -39.42 -14.62
CA THR A 96 25.14 -40.85 -14.72
C THR A 96 26.27 -41.27 -13.79
N SER A 97 27.34 -40.48 -13.67
CA SER A 97 28.46 -40.80 -12.78
C SER A 97 28.10 -40.59 -11.31
N ARG A 98 27.31 -39.56 -10.98
CA ARG A 98 26.79 -39.33 -9.62
C ARG A 98 25.84 -40.44 -9.16
N TYR A 99 25.00 -40.96 -10.05
CA TYR A 99 24.13 -42.08 -9.73
C TYR A 99 24.94 -43.35 -9.42
N LYS A 100 25.91 -43.70 -10.27
CA LYS A 100 26.80 -44.86 -10.03
C LYS A 100 27.50 -44.76 -8.67
N LEU A 101 28.05 -43.60 -8.34
CA LEU A 101 28.67 -43.37 -7.04
C LEU A 101 27.67 -43.50 -5.87
N SER A 102 26.42 -43.07 -6.06
CA SER A 102 25.37 -43.22 -5.04
C SER A 102 24.99 -44.68 -4.80
N LEU A 103 25.00 -45.51 -5.86
CA LEU A 103 24.80 -46.95 -5.74
C LEU A 103 25.96 -47.62 -4.98
N ASP A 104 27.21 -47.20 -5.24
CA ASP A 104 28.39 -47.74 -4.54
C ASP A 104 28.36 -47.41 -3.03
N ILE A 105 27.88 -46.22 -2.66
CA ILE A 105 27.69 -45.81 -1.27
C ILE A 105 26.53 -46.58 -0.63
N GLN A 106 25.40 -46.71 -1.32
CA GLN A 106 24.24 -47.44 -0.80
C GLN A 106 24.47 -48.95 -0.72
N ALA A 107 25.36 -49.54 -1.52
CA ALA A 107 25.76 -50.94 -1.38
C ALA A 107 26.42 -51.25 -0.01
N SER A 108 26.79 -50.23 0.77
CA SER A 108 27.33 -50.38 2.13
C SER A 108 26.29 -50.26 3.25
N SER A 109 25.03 -49.95 2.91
CA SER A 109 23.87 -49.86 3.82
C SER A 109 22.76 -50.76 3.28
N ASP A 110 22.11 -51.62 4.09
CA ASP A 110 21.08 -52.59 3.66
C ASP A 110 19.76 -51.99 3.05
N GLU A 111 19.79 -50.79 2.47
CA GLU A 111 18.65 -50.14 1.81
C GLU A 111 18.52 -50.51 0.32
N CYS A 112 17.27 -50.60 -0.15
CA CYS A 112 16.96 -50.84 -1.56
C CYS A 112 17.36 -49.63 -2.41
N SER A 113 18.28 -49.82 -3.37
CA SER A 113 18.77 -48.76 -4.23
C SER A 113 17.67 -48.20 -5.17
N PRO A 114 17.54 -46.87 -5.31
CA PRO A 114 16.56 -46.27 -6.19
C PRO A 114 16.93 -46.51 -7.67
N THR A 115 15.92 -46.65 -8.53
CA THR A 115 16.11 -46.64 -9.99
C THR A 115 16.73 -45.32 -10.46
N PHE A 116 17.37 -45.32 -11.64
CA PHE A 116 18.03 -44.12 -12.15
C PHE A 116 17.02 -43.00 -12.35
N LYS A 117 15.83 -43.31 -12.88
CA LYS A 117 14.72 -42.36 -13.01
C LYS A 117 14.28 -41.77 -11.67
N LYS A 118 14.15 -42.58 -10.61
CA LYS A 118 13.74 -42.09 -9.29
C LYS A 118 14.80 -41.18 -8.68
N TYR A 119 16.08 -41.55 -8.83
CA TYR A 119 17.21 -40.73 -8.43
C TYR A 119 17.22 -39.39 -9.20
N PHE A 120 17.07 -39.45 -10.52
CA PHE A 120 17.03 -38.27 -11.39
C PHE A 120 15.90 -37.32 -10.99
N THR A 121 14.67 -37.85 -10.93
CA THR A 121 13.45 -37.08 -10.67
C THR A 121 13.53 -36.34 -9.34
N SER A 122 13.96 -37.03 -8.27
CA SER A 122 14.06 -36.43 -6.92
C SER A 122 15.07 -35.28 -6.88
N ASN A 123 16.29 -35.52 -7.36
CA ASN A 123 17.37 -34.54 -7.28
C ASN A 123 17.15 -33.38 -8.26
N PHE A 124 16.76 -33.67 -9.51
CA PHE A 124 16.50 -32.64 -10.51
C PHE A 124 15.34 -31.74 -10.10
N SER A 125 14.24 -32.31 -9.59
CA SER A 125 13.08 -31.50 -9.17
C SER A 125 13.42 -30.51 -8.05
N SER A 126 14.28 -30.90 -7.10
CA SER A 126 14.75 -29.99 -6.05
C SER A 126 15.59 -28.85 -6.62
N LEU A 127 16.58 -29.16 -7.47
CA LEU A 127 17.48 -28.18 -8.07
C LEU A 127 16.74 -27.23 -9.03
N ALA A 128 15.83 -27.78 -9.85
CA ALA A 128 14.96 -27.04 -10.75
C ALA A 128 14.09 -26.05 -9.98
N LYS A 129 13.46 -26.49 -8.88
CA LYS A 129 12.62 -25.64 -8.04
C LYS A 129 13.39 -24.44 -7.47
N GLU A 130 14.63 -24.64 -7.01
CA GLU A 130 15.46 -23.54 -6.49
C GLU A 130 15.86 -22.54 -7.58
N LEU A 131 16.27 -23.03 -8.76
CA LEU A 131 16.62 -22.18 -9.89
C LEU A 131 15.41 -21.37 -10.39
N VAL A 132 14.27 -22.03 -10.59
CA VAL A 132 13.03 -21.40 -11.02
C VAL A 132 12.58 -20.34 -10.01
N ALA A 133 12.67 -20.62 -8.71
CA ALA A 133 12.35 -19.63 -7.68
C ALA A 133 13.26 -18.39 -7.73
N CYS A 134 14.56 -18.54 -8.04
CA CYS A 134 15.46 -17.39 -8.23
C CYS A 134 15.08 -16.57 -9.47
N ILE A 135 14.79 -17.24 -10.60
CA ILE A 135 14.35 -16.58 -11.84
C ILE A 135 13.05 -15.81 -11.61
N ASP A 136 12.08 -16.42 -10.94
CA ASP A 136 10.79 -15.79 -10.61
C ASP A 136 10.99 -14.59 -9.69
N THR A 137 11.88 -14.72 -8.69
CA THR A 137 12.20 -13.60 -7.81
C THR A 137 12.81 -12.44 -8.59
N PHE A 138 13.73 -12.68 -9.53
CA PHE A 138 14.23 -11.62 -10.39
C PHE A 138 13.15 -11.04 -11.29
N PHE A 139 12.25 -11.86 -11.82
CA PHE A 139 11.16 -11.42 -12.66
C PHE A 139 10.22 -10.45 -11.94
N ASP A 140 9.87 -10.77 -10.70
CA ASP A 140 8.92 -10.00 -9.90
C ASP A 140 9.54 -8.73 -9.31
N HIS A 141 10.85 -8.70 -9.10
CA HIS A 141 11.50 -7.71 -8.25
C HIS A 141 12.58 -6.86 -8.92
N LEU A 142 13.12 -7.25 -10.07
CA LEU A 142 14.03 -6.39 -10.83
C LEU A 142 13.26 -5.55 -11.86
N PRO A 143 13.60 -4.26 -12.04
CA PRO A 143 13.10 -3.46 -13.14
C PRO A 143 13.29 -4.14 -14.49
N ALA A 144 12.32 -3.99 -15.41
CA ALA A 144 12.32 -4.74 -16.67
C ALA A 144 13.57 -4.44 -17.54
N ASN A 145 14.09 -3.21 -17.44
CA ASN A 145 15.26 -2.77 -18.18
C ASN A 145 16.60 -3.19 -17.54
N THR A 146 16.61 -3.85 -16.38
CA THR A 146 17.86 -4.22 -15.68
C THR A 146 18.71 -5.17 -16.52
N LEU A 147 18.07 -6.15 -17.15
CA LEU A 147 18.75 -7.26 -17.83
C LEU A 147 18.51 -7.29 -19.34
N GLY A 148 17.51 -6.57 -19.86
CA GLY A 148 17.19 -6.58 -21.30
C GLY A 148 17.05 -8.01 -21.83
N LYS A 149 17.73 -8.33 -22.95
CA LYS A 149 17.74 -9.67 -23.55
C LYS A 149 18.19 -10.80 -22.61
N ASN A 150 18.95 -10.50 -21.56
CA ASN A 150 19.34 -11.51 -20.58
C ASN A 150 18.15 -12.00 -19.75
N PHE A 151 17.12 -11.17 -19.60
CA PHE A 151 15.89 -11.56 -18.91
C PHE A 151 15.11 -12.61 -19.72
N ASP A 152 15.02 -12.41 -21.05
CA ASP A 152 14.41 -13.38 -21.96
C ASP A 152 15.14 -14.72 -21.91
N LYS A 153 16.48 -14.70 -21.83
CA LYS A 153 17.30 -15.90 -21.61
C LYS A 153 16.96 -16.61 -20.29
N MET A 154 16.77 -15.87 -19.19
CA MET A 154 16.37 -16.47 -17.90
C MET A 154 14.99 -17.13 -17.99
N MET A 155 14.04 -16.47 -18.63
CA MET A 155 12.69 -17.03 -18.85
C MET A 155 12.73 -18.25 -19.77
N PHE A 156 13.60 -18.25 -20.79
CA PHE A 156 13.83 -19.41 -21.64
C PHE A 156 14.43 -20.58 -20.87
N VAL A 157 15.44 -20.34 -20.00
CA VAL A 157 15.99 -21.36 -19.10
C VAL A 157 14.90 -21.93 -18.19
N LYS A 158 14.03 -21.10 -17.61
CA LYS A 158 12.88 -21.57 -16.81
C LYS A 158 11.98 -22.51 -17.63
N SER A 159 11.65 -22.15 -18.88
CA SER A 159 10.87 -23.00 -19.78
C SER A 159 11.55 -24.34 -20.06
N LEU A 160 12.86 -24.32 -20.39
CA LEU A 160 13.64 -25.52 -20.65
C LEU A 160 13.74 -26.44 -19.43
N VAL A 161 14.02 -25.89 -18.25
CA VAL A 161 14.12 -26.66 -17.00
C VAL A 161 12.77 -27.33 -16.69
N ASN A 162 11.65 -26.63 -16.89
CA ASN A 162 10.32 -27.20 -16.73
C ASN A 162 10.02 -28.29 -17.77
N LYS A 163 10.40 -28.10 -19.05
CA LYS A 163 10.26 -29.13 -20.10
C LYS A 163 11.10 -30.38 -19.78
N VAL A 164 12.34 -30.20 -19.33
CA VAL A 164 13.21 -31.31 -18.86
C VAL A 164 12.53 -32.04 -17.70
N GLN A 165 11.98 -31.31 -16.73
CA GLN A 165 11.25 -31.93 -15.62
C GLN A 165 10.04 -32.72 -16.10
N GLN A 166 9.23 -32.17 -17.01
CA GLN A 166 8.04 -32.83 -17.55
C GLN A 166 8.38 -34.08 -18.36
N LEU A 167 9.33 -33.98 -19.29
CA LEU A 167 9.69 -35.07 -20.18
C LEU A 167 10.38 -36.19 -19.40
N PHE A 168 11.47 -35.89 -18.69
CA PHE A 168 12.28 -36.94 -18.06
C PHE A 168 11.69 -37.56 -16.80
N CYS A 169 10.64 -36.95 -16.24
CA CYS A 169 9.88 -37.51 -15.13
C CYS A 169 8.56 -38.18 -15.56
N ALA A 170 8.21 -38.17 -16.86
CA ALA A 170 7.02 -38.85 -17.36
C ALA A 170 7.14 -40.38 -17.23
N ASP A 171 6.02 -41.07 -16.96
CA ASP A 171 6.01 -42.50 -16.66
C ASP A 171 6.54 -43.39 -17.79
N ASP A 172 6.43 -42.92 -19.04
CA ASP A 172 6.70 -43.73 -20.24
C ASP A 172 8.19 -43.90 -20.61
N LEU A 173 9.10 -43.20 -19.94
CA LEU A 173 10.55 -43.28 -20.22
C LEU A 173 11.25 -44.34 -19.38
N SER A 174 12.03 -45.20 -20.06
CA SER A 174 12.87 -46.24 -19.45
C SER A 174 14.21 -45.70 -18.95
N ASP A 175 14.78 -46.35 -17.92
CA ASP A 175 16.11 -46.02 -17.38
C ASP A 175 17.20 -46.11 -18.47
N ASP A 176 17.12 -47.10 -19.39
CA ASP A 176 18.09 -47.29 -20.48
C ASP A 176 18.13 -46.09 -21.45
N TYR A 177 16.96 -45.53 -21.76
CA TYR A 177 16.88 -44.36 -22.62
C TYR A 177 17.44 -43.11 -21.93
N LEU A 178 17.16 -42.94 -20.63
CA LEU A 178 17.77 -41.88 -19.80
C LEU A 178 19.29 -42.01 -19.75
N PHE A 179 19.84 -43.21 -19.58
CA PHE A 179 21.29 -43.45 -19.61
C PHE A 179 21.92 -43.09 -20.95
N THR A 180 21.21 -43.30 -22.06
CA THR A 180 21.68 -42.95 -23.39
C THR A 180 21.79 -41.43 -23.55
N ILE A 181 20.84 -40.68 -23.01
CA ILE A 181 20.81 -39.21 -23.09
C ILE A 181 21.86 -38.55 -22.19
N PHE A 182 22.10 -39.11 -21.01
CA PHE A 182 23.05 -38.59 -20.02
C PHE A 182 24.42 -39.29 -20.05
N LYS A 183 24.76 -39.98 -21.16
CA LYS A 183 26.06 -40.65 -21.29
C LYS A 183 27.18 -39.58 -21.31
N PRO A 184 28.28 -39.75 -20.55
CA PRO A 184 29.36 -38.76 -20.51
C PRO A 184 29.93 -38.50 -21.90
N SER A 185 30.11 -37.23 -22.24
CA SER A 185 30.52 -36.76 -23.57
C SER A 185 31.97 -37.10 -23.96
N ASP A 186 32.70 -37.90 -23.19
CA ASP A 186 34.07 -38.32 -23.53
C ASP A 186 34.09 -39.40 -24.64
N GLU A 187 32.92 -39.88 -25.10
CA GLU A 187 32.78 -40.86 -26.19
C GLU A 187 31.86 -40.42 -27.35
N LEU A 188 31.54 -39.13 -27.47
CA LEU A 188 30.83 -38.59 -28.64
C LEU A 188 31.83 -37.78 -29.46
N SER A 189 32.20 -38.33 -30.61
CA SER A 189 32.90 -37.60 -31.66
C SER A 189 32.08 -36.38 -32.04
N ASP A 190 32.80 -35.27 -32.18
CA ASP A 190 32.38 -33.98 -32.70
C ASP A 190 31.22 -34.11 -33.72
N PRO A 191 29.98 -33.70 -33.39
CA PRO A 191 28.97 -33.53 -34.40
C PRO A 191 29.35 -32.26 -35.15
N SER A 192 30.02 -32.45 -36.28
CA SER A 192 30.18 -31.44 -37.33
C SER A 192 28.82 -30.83 -37.66
N ILE A 193 28.52 -29.68 -37.06
CA ILE A 193 27.47 -28.77 -37.46
C ILE A 193 28.18 -27.44 -37.71
N GLY A 194 28.03 -26.94 -38.94
CA GLY A 194 28.94 -26.01 -39.59
C GLY A 194 29.36 -24.81 -38.75
N HIS A 195 30.63 -24.43 -38.95
CA HIS A 195 31.13 -23.09 -38.67
C HIS A 195 30.17 -22.04 -39.24
N HIS A 196 29.32 -21.47 -38.38
CA HIS A 196 28.96 -20.07 -38.52
C HIS A 196 29.82 -19.32 -37.53
N ASP A 197 30.89 -18.73 -38.05
CA ASP A 197 31.57 -17.60 -37.41
C ASP A 197 30.51 -16.54 -37.11
N LEU A 198 30.12 -16.41 -35.84
CA LEU A 198 29.39 -15.27 -35.35
C LEU A 198 30.42 -14.28 -34.82
N THR A 199 30.93 -13.50 -35.76
CA THR A 199 31.48 -12.19 -35.47
C THR A 199 30.45 -11.36 -34.71
N ASP A 200 30.94 -10.53 -33.78
CA ASP A 200 30.24 -9.37 -33.25
C ASP A 200 29.40 -8.67 -34.34
N ASP A 201 28.20 -8.20 -33.97
CA ASP A 201 27.19 -7.54 -34.81
C ASP A 201 26.32 -8.45 -35.70
N ALA A 202 25.37 -9.17 -35.09
CA ALA A 202 24.08 -9.44 -35.73
C ALA A 202 22.98 -9.80 -34.72
N THR A 203 21.77 -9.35 -35.02
CA THR A 203 20.50 -9.67 -34.39
C THR A 203 20.22 -11.18 -34.37
N GLU A 204 20.59 -11.88 -33.31
CA GLU A 204 19.98 -13.19 -33.03
C GLU A 204 18.70 -12.97 -32.21
N ASP A 205 17.58 -13.19 -32.88
CA ASP A 205 16.29 -13.40 -32.25
C ASP A 205 16.36 -14.73 -31.48
N LEU A 206 16.05 -14.68 -30.19
CA LEU A 206 15.84 -15.89 -29.40
C LEU A 206 14.72 -16.70 -30.09
N PRO A 207 14.90 -18.01 -30.29
CA PRO A 207 13.87 -18.82 -30.93
C PRO A 207 12.57 -18.71 -30.11
N ASP A 208 11.45 -18.49 -30.81
CA ASP A 208 10.13 -18.28 -30.23
C ASP A 208 9.84 -19.26 -29.09
N HIS A 209 9.12 -18.80 -28.06
CA HIS A 209 8.77 -19.56 -26.85
C HIS A 209 8.05 -20.90 -27.11
N ASP A 210 7.68 -21.16 -28.37
CA ASP A 210 6.89 -22.29 -28.85
C ASP A 210 7.68 -23.25 -29.75
N ILE A 211 8.98 -23.46 -29.49
CA ILE A 211 9.70 -24.55 -30.17
C ILE A 211 9.08 -25.89 -29.76
N SER A 212 8.46 -26.56 -30.73
CA SER A 212 8.09 -27.99 -30.77
C SER A 212 9.37 -28.84 -30.77
N LEU A 213 10.16 -28.71 -29.71
CA LEU A 213 11.23 -29.63 -29.40
C LEU A 213 10.59 -30.82 -28.70
N ASP A 214 10.37 -31.90 -29.44
CA ASP A 214 9.89 -33.17 -28.89
C ASP A 214 11.05 -34.13 -28.59
N ASN A 215 12.25 -33.86 -29.11
CA ASN A 215 13.44 -34.70 -28.90
C ASN A 215 14.10 -34.39 -27.53
N PRO A 216 14.07 -35.33 -26.55
CA PRO A 216 14.61 -35.08 -25.22
C PRO A 216 16.13 -34.83 -25.22
N SER A 217 16.89 -35.44 -26.14
CA SER A 217 18.34 -35.25 -26.25
C SER A 217 18.71 -33.81 -26.66
N GLU A 218 17.98 -33.26 -27.64
CA GLU A 218 18.16 -31.88 -28.09
C GLU A 218 17.80 -30.88 -27.00
N ILE A 219 16.69 -31.10 -26.28
CA ILE A 219 16.27 -30.24 -25.16
C ILE A 219 17.34 -30.19 -24.07
N ASN A 220 17.90 -31.35 -23.70
CA ASN A 220 18.97 -31.41 -22.71
C ASN A 220 20.23 -30.66 -23.18
N SER A 221 20.62 -30.83 -24.44
CA SER A 221 21.76 -30.12 -25.03
C SER A 221 21.56 -28.60 -25.04
N ILE A 222 20.39 -28.13 -25.48
CA ILE A 222 20.01 -26.71 -25.49
C ILE A 222 19.97 -26.16 -24.07
N CYS A 223 19.41 -26.91 -23.11
CA CYS A 223 19.37 -26.52 -21.70
C CYS A 223 20.78 -26.34 -21.12
N ILE A 224 21.68 -27.30 -21.36
CA ILE A 224 23.07 -27.22 -20.93
C ILE A 224 23.79 -26.01 -21.55
N LYS A 225 23.64 -25.78 -22.86
CA LYS A 225 24.24 -24.64 -23.57
C LYS A 225 23.75 -23.32 -22.98
N THR A 226 22.43 -23.17 -22.82
CA THR A 226 21.82 -21.94 -22.29
C THR A 226 22.20 -21.68 -20.83
N LEU A 227 22.29 -22.72 -19.99
CA LEU A 227 22.79 -22.61 -18.61
C LEU A 227 24.27 -22.19 -18.56
N MET A 228 25.11 -22.68 -19.48
CA MET A 228 26.51 -22.24 -19.58
C MET A 228 26.64 -20.78 -19.99
N ASP A 229 25.74 -20.27 -20.83
CA ASP A 229 25.73 -18.86 -21.18
C ASP A 229 25.21 -18.00 -20.02
N LEU A 230 24.19 -18.49 -19.30
CA LEU A 230 23.65 -17.80 -18.12
C LEU A 230 24.68 -17.73 -16.97
N SER A 231 25.52 -18.75 -16.77
CA SER A 231 26.55 -18.74 -15.70
C SER A 231 27.63 -17.67 -15.91
N LYS A 232 27.83 -17.22 -17.15
CA LYS A 232 28.74 -16.12 -17.52
C LYS A 232 28.14 -14.74 -17.33
N MET A 233 26.82 -14.63 -17.15
CA MET A 233 26.11 -13.37 -16.97
C MET A 233 26.59 -12.62 -15.72
N ARG A 234 26.59 -11.29 -15.79
CA ARG A 234 26.89 -10.40 -14.67
C ARG A 234 25.74 -9.43 -14.47
N PHE A 235 25.42 -9.17 -13.21
CA PHE A 235 24.45 -8.15 -12.82
C PHE A 235 25.13 -6.80 -12.62
N PRO A 236 24.42 -5.68 -12.86
CA PRO A 236 24.92 -4.33 -12.63
C PRO A 236 24.88 -3.91 -11.14
N CYS A 237 25.12 -4.85 -10.22
CA CYS A 237 25.20 -4.57 -8.78
C CYS A 237 26.10 -5.59 -8.07
N GLU A 238 26.69 -5.15 -6.96
CA GLU A 238 27.40 -6.03 -6.03
C GLU A 238 26.43 -6.80 -5.12
N GLU A 239 26.92 -7.87 -4.50
CA GLU A 239 26.18 -8.72 -3.56
C GLU A 239 26.05 -8.06 -2.17
N ASN A 240 25.62 -6.80 -2.13
CA ASN A 240 25.37 -6.07 -0.89
C ASN A 240 24.07 -5.27 -0.97
N GLU A 241 23.50 -5.01 0.21
CA GLU A 241 22.20 -4.35 0.36
C GLU A 241 22.16 -2.99 -0.33
N SER A 242 23.21 -2.19 -0.17
CA SER A 242 23.30 -0.83 -0.75
C SER A 242 23.28 -0.86 -2.27
N SER A 243 24.06 -1.75 -2.89
CA SER A 243 24.17 -1.82 -4.36
C SER A 243 22.86 -2.29 -5.00
N ILE A 244 22.18 -3.26 -4.38
CA ILE A 244 20.87 -3.74 -4.84
C ILE A 244 19.82 -2.64 -4.69
N ARG A 245 19.84 -1.90 -3.56
CA ARG A 245 18.95 -0.77 -3.31
C ARG A 245 19.14 0.32 -4.37
N ASP A 246 20.38 0.70 -4.64
CA ASP A 246 20.74 1.70 -5.63
C ASP A 246 20.31 1.27 -7.04
N LEU A 247 20.51 0.00 -7.40
CA LEU A 247 20.07 -0.54 -8.68
C LEU A 247 18.55 -0.40 -8.86
N CYS A 248 17.78 -0.84 -7.86
CA CYS A 248 16.33 -0.76 -7.86
C CYS A 248 15.87 0.69 -8.02
N LEU A 249 16.41 1.60 -7.19
CA LEU A 249 16.05 3.01 -7.23
C LEU A 249 16.45 3.69 -8.54
N LYS A 250 17.61 3.38 -9.13
CA LYS A 250 18.06 4.02 -10.38
C LYS A 250 17.20 3.64 -11.59
N GLN A 251 16.68 2.42 -11.62
CA GLN A 251 16.02 1.85 -12.80
C GLN A 251 14.49 1.81 -12.73
N ALA A 252 13.89 1.95 -11.53
CA ALA A 252 12.44 1.99 -11.40
C ALA A 252 11.82 3.17 -12.17
N LYS A 253 10.71 2.89 -12.86
CA LYS A 253 9.97 3.87 -13.66
C LYS A 253 8.99 4.66 -12.81
N LEU A 254 8.38 4.04 -11.81
CA LEU A 254 7.45 4.69 -10.90
C LEU A 254 7.91 4.55 -9.45
N ILE A 255 8.02 5.68 -8.77
CA ILE A 255 8.58 5.75 -7.43
C ILE A 255 7.58 6.45 -6.52
N PHE A 256 7.28 5.82 -5.39
CA PHE A 256 6.45 6.32 -4.30
C PHE A 256 7.29 6.57 -3.06
N CYS A 257 7.24 7.78 -2.53
CA CYS A 257 7.88 8.14 -1.26
C CYS A 257 7.22 9.39 -0.67
N THR A 258 7.59 9.78 0.55
CA THR A 258 7.20 11.11 1.04
C THR A 258 7.95 12.20 0.29
N ALA A 259 7.42 13.43 0.27
CA ALA A 259 8.09 14.58 -0.35
C ALA A 259 9.52 14.76 0.21
N SER A 260 9.69 14.65 1.53
CA SER A 260 11.02 14.65 2.17
C SER A 260 11.88 13.43 1.81
N GLY A 261 11.26 12.25 1.69
CA GLY A 261 11.93 11.00 1.32
C GLY A 261 12.51 11.03 -0.10
N SER A 262 12.02 11.90 -0.98
CA SER A 262 12.61 12.09 -2.32
C SER A 262 14.09 12.49 -2.28
N PHE A 263 14.59 13.00 -1.14
CA PHE A 263 16.00 13.29 -0.92
C PHE A 263 16.93 12.09 -1.22
N GLU A 264 16.48 10.85 -0.96
CA GLU A 264 17.28 9.65 -1.25
C GLU A 264 17.69 9.54 -2.72
N LEU A 265 16.90 10.11 -3.64
CA LEU A 265 17.20 10.09 -5.07
C LEU A 265 18.36 11.03 -5.44
N PHE A 266 18.62 12.09 -4.66
CA PHE A 266 19.78 12.97 -4.88
C PHE A 266 21.10 12.30 -4.54
N ARG A 267 21.10 11.31 -3.64
CA ARG A 267 22.31 10.61 -3.21
C ARG A 267 22.86 9.68 -4.29
N LEU A 268 22.03 9.32 -5.26
CA LEU A 268 22.34 8.33 -6.27
C LEU A 268 22.99 9.00 -7.49
N GLN A 269 24.17 8.52 -7.89
CA GLN A 269 24.79 8.90 -9.15
C GLN A 269 24.20 8.11 -10.33
N GLY A 270 24.00 8.77 -11.48
CA GLY A 270 23.51 8.11 -12.70
C GLY A 270 22.02 7.73 -12.65
N VAL A 271 21.22 8.43 -11.84
CA VAL A 271 19.77 8.29 -11.80
C VAL A 271 19.19 8.78 -13.12
N MET A 272 18.36 7.96 -13.77
CA MET A 272 17.59 8.43 -14.93
C MET A 272 16.75 9.66 -14.54
N PRO A 273 16.73 10.74 -15.33
CA PRO A 273 15.98 11.93 -14.98
C PRO A 273 14.49 11.63 -14.73
N ILE A 274 13.87 12.37 -13.80
CA ILE A 274 12.45 12.23 -13.48
C ILE A 274 11.68 13.23 -14.32
N SER A 275 10.99 12.75 -15.35
CA SER A 275 10.22 13.58 -16.28
C SER A 275 8.95 14.16 -15.68
N ILE A 276 8.29 13.41 -14.79
CA ILE A 276 7.00 13.78 -14.21
C ILE A 276 7.06 13.70 -12.70
N LEU A 277 6.72 14.80 -12.04
CA LEU A 277 6.54 14.86 -10.61
C LEU A 277 5.05 14.99 -10.28
N VAL A 278 4.54 14.09 -9.45
CA VAL A 278 3.21 14.17 -8.85
C VAL A 278 3.37 14.39 -7.37
N ILE A 279 2.77 15.45 -6.83
CA ILE A 279 2.68 15.69 -5.39
C ILE A 279 1.20 15.64 -5.03
N ASP A 280 0.78 14.58 -4.36
CA ASP A 280 -0.55 14.48 -3.78
C ASP A 280 -0.57 15.12 -2.38
N GLU A 281 -1.75 15.56 -1.94
CA GLU A 281 -1.92 16.32 -0.69
C GLU A 281 -0.96 17.53 -0.60
N ALA A 282 -0.69 18.18 -1.73
CA ALA A 282 0.27 19.27 -1.88
C ALA A 282 -0.09 20.51 -1.04
N ALA A 283 -1.37 20.73 -0.75
CA ALA A 283 -1.84 21.81 0.12
C ALA A 283 -1.35 21.68 1.57
N GLN A 284 -0.92 20.48 1.97
CA GLN A 284 -0.45 20.21 3.33
C GLN A 284 1.05 20.41 3.52
N LEU A 285 1.81 20.45 2.43
CA LEU A 285 3.24 20.63 2.47
C LEU A 285 3.57 22.10 2.71
N LYS A 286 4.63 22.35 3.47
CA LYS A 286 5.30 23.64 3.40
C LYS A 286 5.91 23.80 2.02
N GLU A 287 6.06 25.04 1.59
CA GLU A 287 6.74 25.33 0.33
C GLU A 287 8.14 24.70 0.27
N SER A 288 8.91 24.76 1.37
CA SER A 288 10.23 24.13 1.47
C SER A 288 10.21 22.61 1.30
N GLU A 289 9.14 21.94 1.72
CA GLU A 289 9.01 20.47 1.59
C GLU A 289 8.64 20.09 0.15
N SER A 290 7.84 20.91 -0.53
CA SER A 290 7.52 20.74 -1.96
C SER A 290 8.76 20.94 -2.85
N LEU A 291 9.71 21.79 -2.42
CA LEU A 291 10.94 22.05 -3.16
C LEU A 291 11.88 20.84 -3.20
N VAL A 292 11.87 19.95 -2.21
CA VAL A 292 12.77 18.77 -2.16
C VAL A 292 12.64 17.92 -3.44
N PRO A 293 11.45 17.43 -3.83
CA PRO A 293 11.31 16.69 -5.08
C PRO A 293 11.45 17.57 -6.33
N LEU A 294 11.09 18.86 -6.27
CA LEU A 294 11.19 19.78 -7.42
C LEU A 294 12.62 20.07 -7.87
N LEU A 295 13.60 19.89 -6.98
CA LEU A 295 15.02 20.07 -7.31
C LEU A 295 15.61 18.88 -8.09
N LEU A 296 14.86 17.79 -8.29
CA LEU A 296 15.33 16.64 -9.04
C LEU A 296 15.50 16.97 -10.53
N PRO A 297 16.56 16.45 -11.18
CA PRO A 297 16.85 16.81 -12.56
C PRO A 297 15.86 16.18 -13.56
N GLY A 298 15.56 16.95 -14.62
CA GLY A 298 14.79 16.51 -15.77
C GLY A 298 13.26 16.58 -15.63
N ILE A 299 12.75 17.28 -14.61
CA ILE A 299 11.30 17.49 -14.45
C ILE A 299 10.80 18.38 -15.58
N GLU A 300 9.92 17.82 -16.40
CA GLU A 300 9.24 18.51 -17.50
C GLU A 300 7.79 18.85 -17.11
N HIS A 301 7.18 18.03 -16.27
CA HIS A 301 5.79 18.18 -15.85
C HIS A 301 5.63 18.00 -14.34
N VAL A 302 4.88 18.92 -13.72
CA VAL A 302 4.55 18.88 -12.28
C VAL A 302 3.04 18.87 -12.12
N LEU A 303 2.53 17.91 -11.37
CA LEU A 303 1.13 17.82 -10.96
C LEU A 303 1.08 18.03 -9.45
N LEU A 304 0.48 19.14 -9.02
CA LEU A 304 0.18 19.40 -7.63
C LEU A 304 -1.31 19.10 -7.40
N ILE A 305 -1.59 18.08 -6.60
CA ILE A 305 -2.95 17.66 -6.25
C ILE A 305 -3.13 17.99 -4.77
N GLY A 306 -4.18 18.72 -4.43
CA GLY A 306 -4.45 19.13 -3.06
C GLY A 306 -5.71 19.96 -2.98
N ASP A 307 -6.08 20.34 -1.75
CA ASP A 307 -7.26 21.13 -1.47
C ASP A 307 -6.93 22.19 -0.41
N GLU A 308 -6.94 23.45 -0.82
CA GLU A 308 -6.66 24.58 0.05
C GLU A 308 -7.71 24.79 1.15
N ASN A 309 -8.89 24.18 1.04
CA ASN A 309 -9.95 24.25 2.05
C ASN A 309 -9.85 23.13 3.09
N GLN A 310 -8.86 22.24 2.99
CA GLN A 310 -8.58 21.18 3.97
C GLN A 310 -7.39 21.58 4.87
N LEU A 311 -6.70 20.61 5.44
CA LEU A 311 -5.62 20.81 6.40
C LEU A 311 -4.38 21.44 5.73
N SER A 312 -3.97 22.60 6.25
CA SER A 312 -2.69 23.24 5.93
C SER A 312 -1.53 22.64 6.73
N SER A 313 -0.30 23.01 6.40
CA SER A 313 0.87 22.54 7.14
C SER A 313 0.88 23.06 8.60
N LEU A 314 1.27 22.19 9.54
CA LEU A 314 1.34 22.55 10.96
C LEU A 314 2.64 23.29 11.28
N VAL A 315 2.50 24.54 11.74
CA VAL A 315 3.62 25.42 12.07
C VAL A 315 3.47 25.94 13.50
N LYS A 316 4.44 25.64 14.36
CA LYS A 316 4.47 26.10 15.76
C LYS A 316 5.10 27.49 15.95
N ILE A 317 6.02 27.87 15.06
CA ILE A 317 6.81 29.12 15.12
C ILE A 317 6.74 29.77 13.73
N ALA A 318 6.66 31.09 13.66
CA ALA A 318 6.56 31.85 12.39
C ALA A 318 5.22 31.67 11.64
N LYS A 319 4.13 31.45 12.39
CA LYS A 319 2.77 31.50 11.83
C LYS A 319 2.47 32.89 11.23
N ASP A 320 2.93 33.94 11.91
CA ASP A 320 2.76 35.33 11.46
C ASP A 320 3.56 35.66 10.20
N ALA A 321 4.57 34.84 9.87
CA ALA A 321 5.36 34.96 8.64
C ALA A 321 4.80 34.08 7.50
N ASP A 322 3.62 33.48 7.69
CA ASP A 322 2.95 32.63 6.70
C ASP A 322 3.80 31.41 6.25
N PHE A 323 4.70 30.94 7.12
CA PHE A 323 5.56 29.79 6.82
C PHE A 323 4.76 28.49 6.61
N GLY A 324 3.50 28.48 7.07
CA GLY A 324 2.58 27.35 6.90
C GLY A 324 1.96 27.23 5.51
N ARG A 325 2.09 28.27 4.68
CA ARG A 325 1.53 28.31 3.33
C ARG A 325 2.22 27.28 2.43
N SER A 326 1.40 26.54 1.68
CA SER A 326 1.89 25.58 0.70
C SER A 326 2.26 26.24 -0.63
N LEU A 327 3.11 25.55 -1.40
CA LEU A 327 3.36 25.95 -2.79
C LEU A 327 2.06 25.97 -3.61
N TYR A 328 1.18 24.99 -3.37
CA TYR A 328 -0.12 24.87 -4.01
C TYR A 328 -1.01 26.11 -3.74
N GLU A 329 -1.12 26.52 -2.48
CA GLU A 329 -1.90 27.69 -2.06
C GLU A 329 -1.32 28.99 -2.62
N ARG A 330 0.01 29.12 -2.64
CA ARG A 330 0.69 30.29 -3.23
C ARG A 330 0.37 30.42 -4.72
N LEU A 331 0.46 29.32 -5.48
CA LEU A 331 0.15 29.31 -6.92
C LEU A 331 -1.33 29.64 -7.17
N CYS A 332 -2.24 29.12 -6.35
CA CYS A 332 -3.66 29.47 -6.42
C CYS A 332 -3.88 30.98 -6.21
N THR A 333 -3.23 31.56 -5.19
CA THR A 333 -3.32 33.00 -4.87
C THR A 333 -2.74 33.88 -5.98
N MET A 334 -1.72 33.39 -6.70
CA MET A 334 -1.14 34.07 -7.85
C MET A 334 -2.02 34.02 -9.12
N GLY A 335 -3.17 33.34 -9.08
CA GLY A 335 -4.11 33.26 -10.19
C GLY A 335 -3.81 32.14 -11.20
N TYR A 336 -2.97 31.17 -10.85
CA TYR A 336 -2.84 29.96 -11.68
C TYR A 336 -4.16 29.20 -11.71
N THR A 337 -4.54 28.74 -12.90
CA THR A 337 -5.78 27.97 -13.08
C THR A 337 -5.65 26.62 -12.39
N LYS A 338 -6.58 26.34 -11.48
CA LYS A 338 -6.75 25.01 -10.88
C LYS A 338 -7.93 24.28 -11.51
N HIS A 339 -7.81 22.97 -11.60
CA HIS A 339 -8.89 22.10 -12.06
C HIS A 339 -9.59 21.50 -10.85
N LEU A 340 -10.83 21.94 -10.59
CA LEU A 340 -11.65 21.36 -9.53
C LEU A 340 -12.27 20.05 -10.02
N LEU A 341 -12.12 18.97 -9.26
CA LEU A 341 -12.89 17.75 -9.47
C LEU A 341 -14.27 17.93 -8.82
N GLU A 342 -15.30 18.09 -9.65
CA GLU A 342 -16.61 18.54 -9.20
C GLU A 342 -17.54 17.42 -8.75
N VAL A 343 -17.17 16.14 -8.83
CA VAL A 343 -18.07 15.02 -8.46
C VAL A 343 -17.51 14.23 -7.29
N GLN A 344 -18.25 14.15 -6.19
CA GLN A 344 -17.91 13.34 -5.03
C GLN A 344 -18.60 11.97 -5.07
N TYR A 345 -17.85 10.94 -4.69
CA TYR A 345 -18.31 9.54 -4.70
C TYR A 345 -18.22 8.86 -3.33
N ARG A 346 -17.94 9.63 -2.26
CA ARG A 346 -17.70 9.09 -0.92
C ARG A 346 -18.94 9.18 -0.04
N MET A 347 -19.50 10.37 0.15
CA MET A 347 -20.38 10.61 1.29
C MET A 347 -21.84 10.66 0.85
N HIS A 348 -22.73 10.25 1.75
CA HIS A 348 -24.17 10.40 1.54
C HIS A 348 -24.52 11.88 1.26
N PRO A 349 -25.44 12.20 0.32
CA PRO A 349 -25.78 13.58 -0.04
C PRO A 349 -26.13 14.50 1.15
N CYS A 350 -26.75 13.94 2.20
CA CYS A 350 -27.06 14.69 3.42
C CYS A 350 -25.82 15.18 4.18
N ILE A 351 -24.71 14.44 4.12
CA ILE A 351 -23.42 14.83 4.70
C ILE A 351 -22.79 15.94 3.83
N ASN A 352 -22.75 15.74 2.50
CA ASN A 352 -22.12 16.67 1.55
C ASN A 352 -22.74 18.08 1.56
N LYS A 353 -24.04 18.22 1.85
CA LYS A 353 -24.75 19.51 1.81
C LYS A 353 -24.04 20.65 2.55
N PHE A 354 -23.61 20.42 3.79
CA PHE A 354 -22.98 21.49 4.58
C PHE A 354 -21.55 21.81 4.10
N PRO A 355 -20.62 20.83 3.99
CA PRO A 355 -19.27 21.11 3.50
C PRO A 355 -19.26 21.75 2.11
N ASN A 356 -20.12 21.29 1.19
CA ASN A 356 -20.21 21.84 -0.16
C ASN A 356 -20.63 23.31 -0.17
N ALA A 357 -21.65 23.67 0.59
CA ALA A 357 -22.11 25.05 0.71
C ALA A 357 -21.06 25.95 1.38
N ASN A 358 -20.43 25.46 2.45
CA ASN A 358 -19.56 26.27 3.31
C ASN A 358 -18.14 26.44 2.76
N PHE A 359 -17.58 25.41 2.11
CA PHE A 359 -16.17 25.40 1.68
C PHE A 359 -15.99 25.46 0.16
N TYR A 360 -16.96 24.96 -0.62
CA TYR A 360 -16.77 24.79 -2.07
C TYR A 360 -17.75 25.60 -2.92
N GLY A 361 -18.62 26.41 -2.31
CA GLY A 361 -19.56 27.27 -3.02
C GLY A 361 -20.61 26.50 -3.82
N ASN A 362 -21.05 25.34 -3.32
CA ASN A 362 -22.00 24.44 -3.98
C ASN A 362 -21.55 23.86 -5.33
N ARG A 363 -20.25 23.86 -5.62
CA ARG A 363 -19.70 23.32 -6.89
C ARG A 363 -19.53 21.80 -6.89
N ILE A 364 -19.60 21.14 -5.73
CA ILE A 364 -19.42 19.69 -5.64
C ILE A 364 -20.76 18.96 -5.82
N LEU A 365 -20.87 18.17 -6.87
CA LEU A 365 -22.00 17.33 -7.21
C LEU A 365 -21.87 15.94 -6.57
N ASP A 366 -23.00 15.37 -6.18
CA ASP A 366 -23.08 13.98 -5.72
C ASP A 366 -23.09 13.02 -6.92
N GLY A 367 -22.17 12.04 -6.93
CA GLY A 367 -22.09 11.02 -7.96
C GLY A 367 -23.27 10.04 -7.95
N PRO A 368 -23.50 9.27 -9.04
CA PRO A 368 -24.62 8.34 -9.11
C PRO A 368 -24.60 7.25 -8.02
N SER A 369 -23.41 6.77 -7.64
CA SER A 369 -23.24 5.69 -6.65
C SER A 369 -23.81 6.06 -5.28
N VAL A 370 -23.64 7.31 -4.84
CA VAL A 370 -24.08 7.78 -3.52
C VAL A 370 -25.55 8.21 -3.48
N LYS A 371 -26.20 8.32 -4.65
CA LYS A 371 -27.62 8.68 -4.79
C LYS A 371 -28.56 7.47 -4.81
N GLN A 372 -28.02 6.26 -4.96
CA GLN A 372 -28.81 5.04 -4.99
C GLN A 372 -29.44 4.78 -3.63
N LYS A 373 -30.66 4.21 -3.62
CA LYS A 373 -31.38 3.89 -2.37
C LYS A 373 -30.58 2.95 -1.47
N ASP A 374 -29.85 2.01 -2.06
CA ASP A 374 -29.07 1.01 -1.33
C ASP A 374 -27.81 1.59 -0.67
N TYR A 375 -27.42 2.81 -1.05
CA TYR A 375 -26.32 3.56 -0.44
C TYR A 375 -26.70 4.11 0.94
N THR A 376 -27.98 4.42 1.15
CA THR A 376 -28.48 4.84 2.46
C THR A 376 -28.54 3.62 3.39
N LYS A 377 -27.66 3.59 4.40
CA LYS A 377 -27.60 2.53 5.40
C LYS A 377 -28.18 3.02 6.73
N ASN A 378 -28.98 2.16 7.38
CA ASN A 378 -29.51 2.39 8.73
C ASN A 378 -28.84 1.42 9.70
N TYR A 379 -27.71 1.85 10.28
CA TYR A 379 -26.94 1.01 11.20
C TYR A 379 -27.61 0.87 12.57
N LEU A 380 -28.20 1.95 13.08
CA LEU A 380 -28.98 1.97 14.31
C LEU A 380 -30.39 2.50 14.05
N SER A 381 -31.35 2.03 14.85
CA SER A 381 -32.74 2.50 14.80
C SER A 381 -32.89 3.86 15.49
N GLY A 382 -33.67 4.76 14.87
CA GLY A 382 -34.02 6.08 15.41
C GLY A 382 -33.46 7.22 14.56
N SER A 383 -34.20 8.34 14.48
CA SER A 383 -33.82 9.50 13.65
C SER A 383 -32.50 10.14 14.07
N ILE A 384 -32.13 10.01 15.35
CA ILE A 384 -30.86 10.48 15.90
C ILE A 384 -29.63 9.79 15.26
N TYR A 385 -29.82 8.63 14.62
CA TYR A 385 -28.76 7.88 13.94
C TYR A 385 -28.89 7.90 12.41
N GLY A 386 -29.46 8.98 11.85
CA GLY A 386 -29.54 9.19 10.41
C GLY A 386 -28.17 9.43 9.74
N ALA A 387 -28.17 9.66 8.43
CA ALA A 387 -26.94 9.89 7.66
C ALA A 387 -26.13 11.11 8.15
N TYR A 388 -26.80 12.12 8.72
CA TYR A 388 -26.17 13.27 9.35
C TYR A 388 -26.95 13.65 10.61
N SER A 389 -26.27 13.66 11.76
CA SER A 389 -26.84 14.01 13.04
C SER A 389 -25.89 14.85 13.88
N PHE A 390 -26.40 15.94 14.43
CA PHE A 390 -25.78 16.64 15.55
C PHE A 390 -26.48 16.20 16.83
N ILE A 391 -25.75 15.53 17.72
CA ILE A 391 -26.22 15.01 19.00
C ILE A 391 -25.73 15.96 20.09
N HIS A 392 -26.65 16.79 20.56
CA HIS A 392 -26.43 17.73 21.63
C HIS A 392 -26.28 17.01 22.96
N ILE A 393 -25.14 17.25 23.62
CA ILE A 393 -24.82 16.76 24.94
C ILE A 393 -24.58 17.97 25.85
N GLU A 394 -25.60 18.37 26.60
CA GLU A 394 -25.47 19.42 27.60
C GLU A 394 -24.76 18.87 28.84
N ASN A 395 -23.63 19.47 29.20
CA ASN A 395 -22.87 19.18 30.41
C ASN A 395 -21.90 20.34 30.71
N ASP A 396 -21.32 20.36 31.90
CA ASP A 396 -20.29 21.30 32.34
C ASP A 396 -19.01 20.58 32.80
N MET A 397 -18.79 19.37 32.28
CA MET A 397 -17.76 18.43 32.73
C MET A 397 -16.54 18.40 31.78
N GLU A 398 -16.28 19.49 31.07
CA GLU A 398 -15.01 19.66 30.35
C GLU A 398 -13.85 19.72 31.36
N MET A 399 -12.84 18.86 31.19
CA MET A 399 -11.67 18.80 32.05
C MET A 399 -10.39 18.95 31.22
N LEU A 400 -9.34 19.48 31.84
CA LEU A 400 -7.99 19.40 31.29
C LEU A 400 -7.37 18.03 31.61
N ASP A 401 -6.37 17.63 30.83
CA ASP A 401 -5.47 16.54 31.17
C ASP A 401 -4.54 16.90 32.33
N ASP A 402 -3.82 15.90 32.84
CA ASP A 402 -2.96 16.05 34.02
C ASP A 402 -1.82 17.06 33.79
N LEU A 403 -1.45 17.29 32.53
CA LEU A 403 -0.44 18.27 32.11
C LEU A 403 -1.02 19.67 31.83
N GLY A 404 -2.35 19.82 31.80
CA GLY A 404 -3.03 21.09 31.50
C GLY A 404 -2.92 21.54 30.03
N GLN A 405 -2.56 20.65 29.11
CA GLN A 405 -2.24 20.95 27.70
C GLN A 405 -3.37 20.59 26.74
N SER A 406 -4.30 19.72 27.14
CA SER A 406 -5.40 19.25 26.28
C SER A 406 -6.70 19.07 27.06
N SER A 407 -7.85 19.23 26.40
CA SER A 407 -9.17 19.02 27.01
C SER A 407 -9.69 17.58 26.78
N LYS A 408 -10.51 17.08 27.70
CA LYS A 408 -11.31 15.86 27.57
C LYS A 408 -12.71 16.05 28.17
N ASN A 409 -13.68 15.28 27.69
CA ASN A 409 -15.06 15.28 28.16
C ASN A 409 -15.55 13.83 28.27
N MET A 410 -15.59 13.31 29.50
CA MET A 410 -15.93 11.91 29.75
C MET A 410 -17.40 11.57 29.48
N ILE A 411 -18.30 12.57 29.48
CA ILE A 411 -19.70 12.35 29.09
C ILE A 411 -19.78 12.05 27.59
N GLU A 412 -19.05 12.79 26.75
CA GLU A 412 -18.96 12.49 25.32
C GLU A 412 -18.31 11.13 25.07
N VAL A 413 -17.30 10.74 25.86
CA VAL A 413 -16.67 9.41 25.76
C VAL A 413 -17.65 8.30 26.09
N ALA A 414 -18.41 8.44 27.19
CA ALA A 414 -19.41 7.45 27.60
C ALA A 414 -20.53 7.31 26.55
N VAL A 415 -21.01 8.44 26.00
CA VAL A 415 -22.00 8.43 24.91
C VAL A 415 -21.46 7.76 23.65
N ALA A 416 -20.23 8.08 23.24
CA ALA A 416 -19.59 7.43 22.09
C ALA A 416 -19.45 5.92 22.30
N ALA A 417 -19.01 5.49 23.49
CA ALA A 417 -18.89 4.08 23.84
C ALA A 417 -20.25 3.36 23.78
N ASN A 418 -21.32 3.97 24.31
CA ASN A 418 -22.66 3.39 24.23
C ASN A 418 -23.15 3.21 22.78
N ILE A 419 -22.94 4.21 21.93
CA ILE A 419 -23.31 4.15 20.51
C ILE A 419 -22.55 3.00 19.82
N ILE A 420 -21.26 2.87 20.09
CA ILE A 420 -20.41 1.82 19.49
C ILE A 420 -20.78 0.44 20.01
N GLU A 421 -21.12 0.28 21.29
CA GLU A 421 -21.62 -0.98 21.84
C GLU A 421 -22.92 -1.43 21.15
N ARG A 422 -23.83 -0.49 20.92
CA ARG A 422 -25.08 -0.77 20.20
C ARG A 422 -24.81 -1.13 18.74
N LEU A 423 -23.88 -0.42 18.08
CA LEU A 423 -23.43 -0.76 16.74
C LEU A 423 -22.83 -2.16 16.66
N ALA A 424 -21.98 -2.54 17.62
CA ALA A 424 -21.36 -3.86 17.66
C ALA A 424 -22.41 -4.95 17.71
N LYS A 425 -23.43 -4.79 18.57
CA LYS A 425 -24.56 -5.70 18.68
C LYS A 425 -25.34 -5.81 17.35
N GLU A 426 -25.70 -4.69 16.75
CA GLU A 426 -26.46 -4.68 15.49
C GLU A 426 -25.65 -5.24 14.31
N CYS A 427 -24.35 -4.96 14.23
CA CYS A 427 -23.45 -5.51 13.21
C CYS A 427 -23.30 -7.03 13.36
N TRP A 428 -23.24 -7.54 14.59
CA TRP A 428 -23.24 -8.97 14.88
C TRP A 428 -24.55 -9.64 14.46
N GLU A 429 -25.69 -9.06 14.84
CA GLU A 429 -27.03 -9.60 14.51
C GLU A 429 -27.29 -9.61 13.01
N LYS A 430 -26.90 -8.55 12.29
CA LYS A 430 -27.08 -8.44 10.83
C LYS A 430 -25.96 -9.09 10.01
N ARG A 431 -24.90 -9.59 10.66
CA ARG A 431 -23.68 -10.10 10.00
C ARG A 431 -23.09 -9.10 8.99
N GLN A 432 -23.22 -7.81 9.28
CA GLN A 432 -22.77 -6.73 8.42
C GLN A 432 -21.44 -6.19 8.93
N ARG A 433 -20.38 -6.35 8.13
CA ARG A 433 -19.09 -5.71 8.41
C ARG A 433 -19.24 -4.20 8.27
N THR A 434 -18.82 -3.48 9.30
CA THR A 434 -18.93 -2.02 9.37
C THR A 434 -17.66 -1.44 9.96
N SER A 435 -17.21 -0.33 9.42
CA SER A 435 -16.06 0.40 9.95
C SER A 435 -16.47 1.75 10.58
N VAL A 436 -15.90 2.08 11.74
CA VAL A 436 -16.25 3.26 12.52
C VAL A 436 -15.00 4.05 12.87
N GLY A 437 -14.95 5.31 12.47
CA GLY A 437 -13.92 6.26 12.87
C GLY A 437 -14.44 7.16 13.99
N VAL A 438 -13.77 7.15 15.14
CA VAL A 438 -14.01 8.10 16.23
C VAL A 438 -12.92 9.16 16.19
N ILE A 439 -13.30 10.41 15.96
CA ILE A 439 -12.37 11.52 15.78
C ILE A 439 -12.61 12.62 16.79
N SER A 440 -11.51 13.21 17.27
CA SER A 440 -11.55 14.38 18.16
C SER A 440 -10.35 15.29 17.89
N PRO A 441 -10.50 16.62 18.02
CA PRO A 441 -9.39 17.57 17.89
C PRO A 441 -8.37 17.51 19.05
N TYR A 442 -8.73 16.93 20.20
CA TYR A 442 -7.92 16.98 21.43
C TYR A 442 -7.27 15.64 21.75
N THR A 443 -5.95 15.64 21.94
CA THR A 443 -5.17 14.43 22.24
C THR A 443 -5.65 13.71 23.50
N ALA A 444 -5.97 14.44 24.57
CA ALA A 444 -6.48 13.84 25.80
C ALA A 444 -7.82 13.12 25.61
N GLN A 445 -8.70 13.65 24.76
CA GLN A 445 -9.95 12.97 24.39
C GLN A 445 -9.68 11.72 23.56
N VAL A 446 -8.77 11.79 22.59
CA VAL A 446 -8.38 10.64 21.76
C VAL A 446 -7.85 9.50 22.66
N MET A 447 -6.99 9.82 23.62
CA MET A 447 -6.45 8.83 24.58
C MET A 447 -7.57 8.21 25.44
N ALA A 448 -8.45 9.03 26.03
CA ALA A 448 -9.57 8.55 26.83
C ALA A 448 -10.52 7.64 26.03
N MET A 449 -10.79 8.00 24.77
CA MET A 449 -11.59 7.18 23.86
C MET A 449 -10.88 5.88 23.48
N GLN A 450 -9.56 5.91 23.20
CA GLN A 450 -8.79 4.70 22.89
C GLN A 450 -8.77 3.71 24.06
N GLU A 451 -8.66 4.21 25.28
CA GLU A 451 -8.65 3.38 26.49
C GLU A 451 -9.97 2.62 26.67
N ILE A 452 -11.10 3.31 26.52
CA ILE A 452 -12.43 2.73 26.77
C ILE A 452 -12.97 1.96 25.55
N ILE A 453 -12.84 2.53 24.36
CA ILE A 453 -13.44 2.01 23.13
C ILE A 453 -12.42 1.11 22.41
N GLY A 454 -11.20 1.59 22.20
CA GLY A 454 -10.20 0.93 21.35
C GLY A 454 -9.92 -0.51 21.78
N ARG A 455 -9.63 -0.73 23.07
CA ARG A 455 -9.34 -2.08 23.61
C ARG A 455 -10.55 -3.02 23.56
N LYS A 456 -11.76 -2.48 23.70
CA LYS A 456 -12.99 -3.29 23.83
C LYS A 456 -13.41 -3.93 22.51
N PHE A 457 -13.12 -3.29 21.38
CA PHE A 457 -13.58 -3.73 20.06
C PHE A 457 -12.48 -4.21 19.12
N GLU A 458 -11.22 -4.29 19.59
CA GLU A 458 -10.08 -4.71 18.79
C GLU A 458 -10.25 -6.10 18.15
N LYS A 459 -11.00 -7.01 18.80
CA LYS A 459 -11.24 -8.39 18.34
C LYS A 459 -12.66 -8.63 17.81
N HIS A 460 -13.44 -7.58 17.52
CA HIS A 460 -14.81 -7.77 17.08
C HIS A 460 -14.88 -8.17 15.59
N GLU A 461 -15.58 -9.25 15.26
CA GLU A 461 -15.56 -9.86 13.92
C GLU A 461 -16.24 -8.99 12.84
N PHE A 462 -17.30 -8.26 13.19
CA PHE A 462 -18.12 -7.48 12.25
C PHE A 462 -18.00 -5.96 12.42
N LEU A 463 -17.17 -5.49 13.35
CA LEU A 463 -17.04 -4.06 13.65
C LEU A 463 -15.56 -3.72 13.82
N SER A 464 -15.05 -2.82 12.99
CA SER A 464 -13.72 -2.23 13.18
C SER A 464 -13.88 -0.81 13.70
N VAL A 465 -13.14 -0.47 14.75
CA VAL A 465 -13.19 0.87 15.38
C VAL A 465 -11.80 1.49 15.40
N THR A 466 -11.67 2.64 14.74
CA THR A 466 -10.44 3.42 14.68
C THR A 466 -10.63 4.72 15.46
N VAL A 467 -9.80 4.97 16.47
CA VAL A 467 -9.85 6.22 17.25
C VAL A 467 -8.58 7.04 16.99
N LYS A 468 -8.70 8.25 16.43
CA LYS A 468 -7.57 9.13 16.11
C LYS A 468 -7.93 10.62 16.24
N SER A 469 -6.91 11.48 16.18
CA SER A 469 -7.13 12.92 15.98
C SER A 469 -7.62 13.23 14.56
N ILE A 470 -8.15 14.44 14.33
CA ILE A 470 -8.54 14.92 12.99
C ILE A 470 -7.36 14.81 12.02
N ASP A 471 -6.20 15.35 12.39
CA ASP A 471 -4.97 15.33 11.60
C ASP A 471 -4.50 13.88 11.33
N GLY A 472 -4.69 12.95 12.28
CA GLY A 472 -4.38 11.53 12.11
C GLY A 472 -5.36 10.75 11.22
N PHE A 473 -6.52 11.35 10.91
CA PHE A 473 -7.56 10.78 10.03
C PHE A 473 -7.48 11.27 8.58
N GLN A 474 -6.52 12.16 8.27
CA GLN A 474 -6.22 12.61 6.91
C GLN A 474 -6.14 11.43 5.94
N GLY A 475 -6.79 11.54 4.78
CA GLY A 475 -6.83 10.49 3.75
C GLY A 475 -7.66 9.26 4.13
N GLY A 476 -7.95 9.01 5.41
CA GLY A 476 -8.83 7.93 5.85
C GLY A 476 -10.30 8.16 5.48
N GLU A 477 -11.08 7.09 5.46
CA GLU A 477 -12.53 7.12 5.31
C GLU A 477 -13.15 5.90 6.01
N GLU A 478 -14.34 6.06 6.57
CA GLU A 478 -15.05 4.98 7.26
C GLU A 478 -16.53 5.01 6.93
N ASP A 479 -17.22 3.89 7.14
CA ASP A 479 -18.67 3.82 6.95
C ASP A 479 -19.41 4.83 7.84
N ILE A 480 -18.98 4.91 9.10
CA ILE A 480 -19.53 5.81 10.12
C ILE A 480 -18.40 6.64 10.73
N ILE A 481 -18.62 7.95 10.88
CA ILE A 481 -17.74 8.83 11.66
C ILE A 481 -18.48 9.40 12.85
N LEU A 482 -17.89 9.23 14.03
CA LEU A 482 -18.28 9.86 15.29
C LEU A 482 -17.29 10.97 15.62
N ILE A 483 -17.76 12.22 15.64
CA ILE A 483 -16.93 13.38 16.02
C ILE A 483 -17.24 13.73 17.47
N SER A 484 -16.24 13.77 18.34
CA SER A 484 -16.36 14.37 19.68
C SER A 484 -15.71 15.75 19.69
N THR A 485 -16.53 16.76 19.98
CA THR A 485 -16.12 18.16 19.97
C THR A 485 -15.54 18.60 21.31
N VAL A 486 -15.83 17.89 22.41
CA VAL A 486 -15.25 18.06 23.76
C VAL A 486 -15.67 19.33 24.48
N ARG A 487 -15.62 20.47 23.79
CA ARG A 487 -15.73 21.80 24.37
C ARG A 487 -17.15 22.05 24.87
N SER A 488 -17.23 22.35 26.17
CA SER A 488 -18.49 22.55 26.86
C SER A 488 -18.33 23.64 27.92
N ASN A 489 -18.48 24.90 27.48
CA ASN A 489 -18.28 26.08 28.33
C ASN A 489 -19.21 27.24 27.91
N LYS A 490 -19.46 28.15 28.85
CA LYS A 490 -20.36 29.30 28.67
C LYS A 490 -19.77 30.41 27.80
N ASP A 491 -18.44 30.46 27.67
CA ASP A 491 -17.71 31.50 26.94
C ASP A 491 -17.68 31.27 25.42
N GLY A 492 -18.20 30.15 24.91
CA GLY A 492 -18.11 29.79 23.49
C GLY A 492 -16.68 29.50 23.01
N LYS A 493 -15.74 29.25 23.92
CA LYS A 493 -14.33 29.01 23.58
C LYS A 493 -14.15 27.59 23.05
N VAL A 494 -13.74 27.50 21.79
CA VAL A 494 -13.54 26.22 21.09
C VAL A 494 -12.07 25.91 20.75
N GLY A 495 -11.14 26.87 20.91
CA GLY A 495 -9.71 26.66 20.69
C GLY A 495 -9.38 26.05 19.31
N PHE A 496 -8.63 24.95 19.30
CA PHE A 496 -8.20 24.21 18.08
C PHE A 496 -9.34 23.80 17.13
N LEU A 497 -10.58 23.71 17.62
CA LEU A 497 -11.75 23.44 16.77
C LEU A 497 -12.10 24.57 15.81
N SER A 498 -11.60 25.79 16.01
CA SER A 498 -11.94 26.94 15.17
C SER A 498 -11.30 26.89 13.76
N ASP A 499 -10.38 25.96 13.53
CA ASP A 499 -9.71 25.79 12.24
C ASP A 499 -10.66 25.21 11.18
N ALA A 500 -10.98 26.04 10.19
CA ALA A 500 -11.92 25.71 9.12
C ALA A 500 -11.51 24.48 8.30
N GLY A 501 -10.20 24.32 8.03
CA GLY A 501 -9.65 23.19 7.29
C GLY A 501 -9.83 21.87 8.04
N ARG A 502 -9.57 21.86 9.36
CA ARG A 502 -9.83 20.71 10.24
C ARG A 502 -11.30 20.33 10.28
N ILE A 503 -12.20 21.32 10.36
CA ILE A 503 -13.64 21.08 10.34
C ILE A 503 -14.01 20.39 9.02
N ASN A 504 -13.59 20.94 7.88
CA ASN A 504 -13.87 20.36 6.57
C ASN A 504 -13.36 18.91 6.46
N VAL A 505 -12.12 18.66 6.89
CA VAL A 505 -11.56 17.29 6.93
C VAL A 505 -12.44 16.38 7.77
N ALA A 506 -12.75 16.76 9.01
CA ALA A 506 -13.51 15.94 9.95
C ALA A 506 -14.91 15.58 9.41
N LEU A 507 -15.61 16.54 8.80
CA LEU A 507 -16.96 16.35 8.26
C LEU A 507 -16.99 15.46 7.01
N THR A 508 -15.87 15.31 6.29
CA THR A 508 -15.80 14.65 4.98
C THR A 508 -15.16 13.26 5.00
N ARG A 509 -15.01 12.66 6.20
CA ARG A 509 -14.45 11.30 6.36
C ARG A 509 -15.48 10.18 6.28
N ALA A 510 -16.76 10.48 6.48
CA ALA A 510 -17.84 9.49 6.52
C ALA A 510 -18.35 9.10 5.13
N LYS A 511 -18.61 7.80 4.92
CA LYS A 511 -19.31 7.30 3.73
C LYS A 511 -20.82 7.38 3.89
N HIS A 512 -21.35 6.79 4.97
CA HIS A 512 -22.80 6.60 5.15
C HIS A 512 -23.37 7.50 6.26
N CYS A 513 -22.72 7.53 7.42
CA CYS A 513 -23.24 8.25 8.59
C CYS A 513 -22.19 9.15 9.25
N LEU A 514 -22.56 10.40 9.49
CA LEU A 514 -21.79 11.36 10.28
C LEU A 514 -22.57 11.75 11.53
N TRP A 515 -22.04 11.42 12.71
CA TRP A 515 -22.65 11.73 14.00
C TRP A 515 -21.71 12.60 14.82
N ILE A 516 -22.16 13.79 15.17
CA ILE A 516 -21.37 14.80 15.88
C ILE A 516 -21.88 14.87 17.32
N LEU A 517 -21.00 14.61 18.28
CA LEU A 517 -21.24 14.71 19.71
C LEU A 517 -20.71 16.07 20.20
N GLY A 518 -21.55 16.88 20.82
CA GLY A 518 -21.09 18.17 21.32
C GLY A 518 -22.10 19.03 22.06
N ASN A 519 -21.58 20.05 22.74
CA ASN A 519 -22.42 21.09 23.32
C ASN A 519 -22.81 22.12 22.25
N GLY A 520 -24.05 22.02 21.76
CA GLY A 520 -24.60 22.92 20.75
C GLY A 520 -24.63 24.39 21.20
N ALA A 521 -24.78 24.68 22.50
CA ALA A 521 -24.77 26.05 23.00
C ALA A 521 -23.36 26.67 22.94
N THR A 522 -22.34 25.93 23.39
CA THR A 522 -20.94 26.36 23.30
C THR A 522 -20.51 26.56 21.84
N LEU A 523 -20.84 25.61 20.96
CA LEU A 523 -20.48 25.70 19.54
C LEU A 523 -21.20 26.83 18.82
N LEU A 524 -22.47 27.08 19.14
CA LEU A 524 -23.23 28.21 18.58
C LEU A 524 -22.64 29.56 19.01
N ALA A 525 -22.15 29.66 20.24
CA ALA A 525 -21.52 30.88 20.77
C ALA A 525 -20.08 31.11 20.25
N SER A 526 -19.50 30.18 19.50
CA SER A 526 -18.09 30.23 19.10
C SER A 526 -17.75 31.21 17.97
N ASN A 527 -18.75 31.75 17.26
CA ASN A 527 -18.58 32.58 16.06
C ASN A 527 -17.64 31.95 15.01
N SER A 528 -17.60 30.63 14.94
CA SER A 528 -16.82 29.86 13.96
C SER A 528 -17.75 29.08 13.02
N VAL A 529 -17.19 28.35 12.06
CA VAL A 529 -17.95 27.44 11.17
C VAL A 529 -18.82 26.44 11.96
N TRP A 530 -18.47 26.12 13.20
CA TRP A 530 -19.32 25.31 14.08
C TRP A 530 -20.67 25.96 14.40
N ALA A 531 -20.74 27.28 14.53
CA ALA A 531 -21.99 27.98 14.76
C ALA A 531 -22.92 27.86 13.54
N GLU A 532 -22.35 27.98 12.34
CA GLU A 532 -23.06 27.76 11.08
C GLU A 532 -23.55 26.32 10.95
N LEU A 533 -22.71 25.35 11.31
CA LEU A 533 -23.05 23.92 11.32
C LEU A 533 -24.19 23.61 12.29
N VAL A 534 -24.16 24.15 13.50
CA VAL A 534 -25.25 23.95 14.49
C VAL A 534 -26.55 24.56 13.96
N ASN A 535 -26.51 25.75 13.37
CA ASN A 535 -27.69 26.37 12.77
C ASN A 535 -28.23 25.57 11.58
N ASP A 536 -27.36 25.06 10.72
CA ASP A 536 -27.73 24.20 9.59
C ASP A 536 -28.37 22.89 10.07
N SER A 537 -27.78 22.21 11.05
CA SER A 537 -28.36 20.97 11.61
C SER A 537 -29.74 21.21 12.21
N LYS A 538 -29.98 22.33 12.90
CA LYS A 538 -31.30 22.72 13.39
C LYS A 538 -32.28 22.97 12.24
N LYS A 539 -31.88 23.75 11.22
CA LYS A 539 -32.72 24.05 10.04
C LYS A 539 -33.12 22.79 9.27
N ARG A 540 -32.22 21.80 9.18
CA ARG A 540 -32.46 20.53 8.48
C ARG A 540 -33.14 19.46 9.34
N GLY A 541 -33.47 19.75 10.60
CA GLY A 541 -34.08 18.77 11.51
C GLY A 541 -33.14 17.64 11.93
N CYS A 542 -31.83 17.85 11.84
CA CYS A 542 -30.77 16.91 12.19
C CYS A 542 -30.12 17.21 13.54
N PHE A 543 -30.65 18.17 14.31
CA PHE A 543 -30.21 18.49 15.66
C PHE A 543 -31.05 17.73 16.69
N PHE A 544 -30.42 16.86 17.46
CA PHE A 544 -31.06 15.99 18.43
C PHE A 544 -30.50 16.23 19.83
N ASP A 545 -31.34 16.11 20.83
CA ASP A 545 -30.93 16.19 22.23
C ASP A 545 -30.72 14.77 22.77
N ALA A 546 -29.50 14.48 23.25
CA ALA A 546 -29.14 13.16 23.78
C ALA A 546 -30.04 12.74 24.96
N LEU A 547 -30.55 13.68 25.75
CA LEU A 547 -31.45 13.38 26.88
C LEU A 547 -32.82 12.85 26.44
N LYS A 548 -33.21 13.03 25.17
CA LYS A 548 -34.45 12.50 24.62
C LYS A 548 -34.33 11.05 24.14
N ASP A 549 -33.11 10.55 23.95
CA ASP A 549 -32.87 9.13 23.68
C ASP A 549 -32.71 8.38 25.01
N LYS A 550 -33.53 7.34 25.21
CA LYS A 550 -33.56 6.60 26.48
C LYS A 550 -32.21 5.98 26.85
N HIS A 551 -31.46 5.48 25.86
CA HIS A 551 -30.17 4.84 26.12
C HIS A 551 -29.10 5.88 26.44
N LEU A 552 -29.03 6.95 25.63
CA LEU A 552 -28.05 8.02 25.85
C LEU A 552 -28.32 8.77 27.17
N ALA A 553 -29.58 9.04 27.51
CA ALA A 553 -29.95 9.69 28.76
C ALA A 553 -29.51 8.88 29.99
N GLU A 554 -29.72 7.55 29.98
CA GLU A 554 -29.27 6.70 31.08
C GLU A 554 -27.74 6.62 31.14
N THR A 555 -27.05 6.52 30.01
CA THR A 555 -25.58 6.57 29.95
C THR A 555 -25.03 7.87 30.53
N MET A 556 -25.59 9.02 30.16
CA MET A 556 -25.18 10.31 30.70
C MET A 556 -25.41 10.37 32.22
N ARG A 557 -26.57 9.89 32.70
CA ARG A 557 -26.90 9.85 34.13
C ARG A 557 -25.90 9.00 34.92
N LEU A 558 -25.50 7.84 34.39
CA LEU A 558 -24.50 6.97 35.01
C LEU A 558 -23.12 7.63 35.01
N ALA A 559 -22.68 8.19 33.88
CA ALA A 559 -21.38 8.85 33.77
C ALA A 559 -21.24 10.05 34.72
N ILE A 560 -22.32 10.81 34.93
CA ILE A 560 -22.37 11.91 35.92
C ILE A 560 -22.28 11.37 37.36
N LYS A 561 -23.00 10.28 37.67
CA LYS A 561 -23.05 9.70 39.02
C LYS A 561 -21.78 8.98 39.44
N GLU A 562 -21.18 8.22 38.53
CA GLU A 562 -20.07 7.33 38.86
C GLU A 562 -18.74 8.06 39.05
N LYS A 563 -18.62 9.34 38.68
CA LYS A 563 -17.29 9.96 38.46
C LYS A 563 -16.40 8.97 37.71
N TRP A 564 -16.84 8.59 36.51
CA TRP A 564 -16.21 7.59 35.62
C TRP A 564 -14.69 7.59 35.79
N PRO A 565 -14.08 6.43 36.14
CA PRO A 565 -13.02 6.31 37.13
C PRO A 565 -11.94 7.37 36.97
N HIS A 566 -11.88 8.25 37.97
CA HIS A 566 -10.66 8.96 38.30
C HIS A 566 -9.72 7.96 38.96
N ASN A 567 -8.87 7.28 38.17
CA ASN A 567 -7.52 6.83 38.53
C ASN A 567 -6.89 6.05 37.38
#